data_AF-A0A8T4TXZ7-F1
#
_entry.id   AF-A0A8T4TXZ7-F1
#
_cell.length_a   1.000
_cell.length_b   1.000
_cell.length_c   1.000
_cell.angle_alpha   90.00
_cell.angle_beta   90.00
_cell.angle_gamma   90.00
#
_symmetry.space_group_name_H-M   'P 1'
#
loop_
_entity.id
_entity.type
_entity.pdbx_description
1 polymer ?
#
loop_
_entity_poly.entity_id
_entity_poly.type
_entity_poly.pdbx_seq_one_letter_code
_entity_poly.pdbx_strand_id
1 'polypeptide(L)' 'MPQLNELILKYALQNSVKFDGKPNIGAVIGKLISEDAALKSKIAEVQKKIKKYC' A
#
# COMPACT_ATOMS: atom_id res chain seq x y z
N MET A 1 12.70 6.21 4.81
CA MET A 1 11.98 6.89 3.71
C MET A 1 10.58 7.22 4.21
N PRO A 2 10.38 8.40 4.81
CA PRO A 2 9.07 8.82 5.35
C PRO A 2 7.95 8.72 4.29
N GLN A 3 8.27 9.08 3.04
CA GLN A 3 7.34 9.12 1.91
C GLN A 3 6.62 7.79 1.61
N LEU A 4 7.29 6.63 1.73
CA LEU A 4 6.68 5.34 1.39
C LEU A 4 5.62 4.91 2.41
N ASN A 5 5.86 5.17 3.70
CA ASN A 5 4.91 4.82 4.75
C ASN A 5 3.64 5.67 4.64
N GLU A 6 3.80 6.97 4.33
CA GLU A 6 2.68 7.89 4.09
C GLU A 6 1.86 7.49 2.86
N LEU A 7 2.52 7.07 1.77
CA LEU A 7 1.84 6.54 0.58
C LEU A 7 1.03 5.27 0.91
N ILE A 8 1.64 4.33 1.64
CA ILE A 8 0.96 3.11 2.10
C ILE A 8 -0.26 3.48 2.94
N LEU A 9 -0.12 4.40 3.89
CA LEU A 9 -1.21 4.83 4.77
C LEU A 9 -2.35 5.48 4.00
N LYS A 10 -2.01 6.39 3.07
CA LYS A 10 -2.97 7.06 2.19
C LYS A 10 -3.78 6.05 1.39
N TYR A 11 -3.12 5.05 0.80
CA TYR A 11 -3.80 4.04 0.01
C TYR A 11 -4.53 3.00 0.83
N ALA A 12 -4.01 2.61 1.99
CA ALA A 12 -4.71 1.79 2.96
C ALA A 12 -6.01 2.47 3.36
N LEU A 13 -5.98 3.72 3.83
CA LEU A 13 -7.18 4.47 4.24
C LEU A 13 -8.18 4.64 3.09
N GLN A 14 -7.72 5.03 1.90
CA GLN A 14 -8.60 5.14 0.72
C GLN A 14 -9.24 3.80 0.34
N ASN A 15 -8.52 2.69 0.53
CA ASN A 15 -9.05 1.36 0.28
C ASN A 15 -10.02 0.94 1.39
N SER A 16 -9.71 1.22 2.66
CA SER A 16 -10.59 0.97 3.81
C SER A 16 -11.97 1.61 3.62
N VAL A 17 -12.04 2.85 3.13
CA VAL A 17 -13.32 3.52 2.86
C VAL A 17 -14.16 2.77 1.82
N LYS A 18 -13.51 2.11 0.85
CA LYS A 18 -14.19 1.36 -0.22
C LYS A 18 -14.51 -0.09 0.14
N PHE A 19 -13.83 -0.64 1.16
CA PHE A 19 -13.88 -2.05 1.53
C PHE A 19 -14.30 -2.24 3.01
N ASP A 20 -15.27 -1.45 3.47
CA ASP A 20 -15.90 -1.61 4.79
C ASP A 20 -14.89 -1.60 5.97
N GLY A 21 -13.91 -0.71 5.90
CA GLY A 21 -12.86 -0.60 6.90
C GLY A 21 -11.74 -1.65 6.80
N LYS A 22 -11.83 -2.60 5.86
CA LYS A 22 -10.82 -3.67 5.66
C LYS A 22 -10.05 -3.45 4.35
N PRO A 23 -8.92 -2.74 4.40
CA PRO A 23 -8.13 -2.49 3.21
C PRO A 23 -7.48 -3.77 2.70
N ASN A 24 -7.60 -4.03 1.40
CA ASN A 24 -7.01 -5.19 0.75
C ASN A 24 -5.55 -4.89 0.37
N ILE A 25 -4.62 -5.68 0.91
CA ILE A 25 -3.18 -5.58 0.66
C ILE A 25 -2.87 -5.58 -0.84
N GLY A 26 -3.49 -6.46 -1.63
CA GLY A 26 -3.28 -6.54 -3.07
C GLY A 26 -3.71 -5.28 -3.82
N ALA A 27 -4.82 -4.67 -3.40
CA ALA A 27 -5.30 -3.41 -3.99
C ALA A 27 -4.38 -2.22 -3.66
N VAL A 28 -3.86 -2.17 -2.44
CA VAL A 28 -2.90 -1.14 -2.00
C VAL A 28 -1.57 -1.30 -2.75
N ILE A 29 -1.06 -2.52 -2.87
CA ILE A 29 0.15 -2.83 -3.66
C ILE A 29 -0.03 -2.45 -5.13
N GLY A 30 -1.17 -2.81 -5.73
CA GLY A 30 -1.46 -2.48 -7.12
C GLY A 30 -1.40 -0.96 -7.35
N LYS A 31 -2.04 -0.18 -6.47
CA LYS A 31 -1.99 1.29 -6.53
C LYS A 31 -0.59 1.86 -6.36
N LEU A 32 0.19 1.33 -5.41
CA LEU A 32 1.58 1.76 -5.19
C LEU A 32 2.45 1.51 -6.42
N ILE A 33 2.32 0.35 -7.06
CA ILE A 33 3.08 0.00 -8.27
C ILE A 33 2.64 0.83 -9.48
N SER A 34 1.35 1.15 -9.57
CA SER A 34 0.85 2.03 -10.63
C SER A 34 1.38 3.46 -10.50
N GLU A 35 1.63 3.95 -9.29
CA GLU A 35 2.20 5.27 -9.05
C GLU A 35 3.72 5.28 -9.17
N ASP A 36 4.38 4.22 -8.70
CA ASP A 36 5.83 4.05 -8.81
C ASP A 36 6.20 2.61 -9.19
N ALA A 37 6.55 2.41 -10.46
CA ALA A 37 6.93 1.11 -11.00
C ALA A 37 8.24 0.56 -10.39
N ALA A 38 9.09 1.40 -9.78
CA ALA A 38 10.33 0.96 -9.14
C ALA A 38 10.04 0.21 -7.82
N LEU A 39 8.89 0.47 -7.19
CA LEU A 39 8.42 -0.30 -6.03
C LEU A 39 8.15 -1.77 -6.35
N LYS A 40 7.93 -2.12 -7.63
CA LYS A 40 7.79 -3.51 -8.06
C LYS A 40 9.05 -4.34 -7.78
N SER A 41 10.23 -3.73 -7.86
CA SER A 41 11.50 -4.39 -7.52
C SER A 41 11.65 -4.65 -6.02
N LYS A 42 10.96 -3.85 -5.19
CA LYS A 42 11.01 -3.92 -3.71
C LYS A 42 9.72 -4.48 -3.09
N ILE A 43 8.95 -5.26 -3.87
CA ILE A 43 7.61 -5.68 -3.48
C ILE A 43 7.58 -6.47 -2.17
N ALA A 44 8.62 -7.26 -1.88
CA ALA A 44 8.74 -8.04 -0.65
C ALA A 44 8.89 -7.14 0.59
N GLU A 45 9.63 -6.03 0.48
CA GLU A 45 9.78 -5.06 1.56
C GLU A 45 8.49 -4.25 1.74
N VAL A 46 7.86 -3.87 0.62
CA VAL A 46 6.58 -3.15 0.58
C VAL A 46 5.47 -4.00 1.22
N GLN A 47 5.39 -5.29 0.89
CA GLN A 47 4.43 -6.23 1.50
C GLN A 47 4.59 -6.31 3.01
N LYS A 48 5.83 -6.44 3.51
CA LYS A 48 6.10 -6.46 4.96
C LYS A 48 5.62 -5.17 5.64
N LYS A 49 5.79 -4.02 5.00
CA LYS A 49 5.33 -2.73 5.53
C LYS A 49 3.81 -2.59 5.49
N ILE A 50 3.16 -2.96 4.38
CA ILE A 50 1.70 -2.84 4.21
C ILE A 50 0.95 -3.71 5.22
N LYS A 51 1.46 -4.91 5.54
CA LYS A 51 0.87 -5.81 6.54
C LYS A 51 0.77 -5.21 7.95
N LYS A 52 1.46 -4.08 8.20
CA LYS A 52 1.36 -3.33 9.46
C LYS A 52 0.16 -2.37 9.49
N TYR A 53 -0.40 -2.04 8.32
CA TYR A 53 -1.43 -1.01 8.13
C TYR A 53 -2.74 -1.55 7.53
N CYS A 54 -2.70 -2.73 6.92
CA CYS A 54 -3.86 -3.48 6.42
C CYS A 54 -3.93 -4.85 7.10
#